data_AF-A0A968F4J2-F1
#
_entry.id   AF-A0A968F4J2-F1
#
_cell.length_a   1.000
_cell.length_b   1.000
_cell.length_c   1.000
_cell.angle_alpha   90.00
_cell.angle_beta   90.00
_cell.angle_gamma   90.00
#
_symmetry.space_group_name_H-M   'P 1'
#
loop_
_entity.id
_entity.type
_entity.pdbx_description
1 polymer ?
#
loop_
_entity_poly.entity_id
_entity_poly.type
_entity_poly.pdbx_seq_one_letter_code
_entity_poly.pdbx_strand_id
1 'polypeptide(L)'
;IDRLQKEKIDYYLCTKEDLKNITGYDAHGLAYLSADAIITRHLPHPHEMTHLIINYTLDSVPLYTLPFMQEGLACMCGGRWGKSPEVINQLGSAILKNNLCNLDDILTLQGFNVTVGMPDISYPVSSLFVGYLIETMGMRDFKRLYLDLSGSSEGIDDYSKECVISKIEILSGLPFDSIRVGFLEYSVMHEDGNILVYEDNSDAV
;
A
#
# COMPACT_ATOMS: atom_id res chain seq x y z
N ILE A 1 -1.53 20.05 5.66
CA ILE A 1 -2.71 20.60 4.93
C ILE A 1 -2.42 21.99 4.38
N ASP A 2 -1.91 22.93 5.18
CA ASP A 2 -1.60 24.30 4.71
C ASP A 2 -0.59 24.37 3.54
N ARG A 3 0.30 23.37 3.41
CA ARG A 3 1.19 23.20 2.24
C ARG A 3 0.39 22.83 0.98
N LEU A 4 -0.41 21.76 1.02
CA LEU A 4 -1.33 21.34 -0.06
C LEU A 4 -2.35 22.42 -0.47
N GLN A 5 -2.70 23.33 0.43
CA GLN A 5 -3.56 24.46 0.08
C GLN A 5 -2.85 25.52 -0.78
N LYS A 6 -1.52 25.57 -0.73
CA LYS A 6 -0.67 26.53 -1.45
C LYS A 6 0.02 25.89 -2.65
N GLU A 7 0.42 24.63 -2.53
CA GLU A 7 1.10 23.81 -3.51
C GLU A 7 0.06 22.95 -4.23
N LYS A 8 0.05 23.00 -5.57
CA LYS A 8 -0.85 22.16 -6.38
C LYS A 8 -0.16 20.83 -6.64
N ILE A 9 -0.95 19.76 -6.67
CA ILE A 9 -0.49 18.46 -7.18
C ILE A 9 -0.60 18.50 -8.71
N ASP A 10 0.52 18.31 -9.39
CA ASP A 10 0.55 18.28 -10.85
C ASP A 10 0.23 16.88 -11.38
N TYR A 11 -0.57 16.81 -12.43
CA TYR A 11 -0.90 15.57 -13.14
C TYR A 11 -0.32 15.61 -14.55
N TYR A 12 0.47 14.59 -14.88
CA TYR A 12 0.99 14.34 -16.22
C TYR A 12 0.31 13.12 -16.80
N LEU A 13 -0.74 13.35 -17.61
CA LEU A 13 -1.41 12.32 -18.38
C LEU A 13 -0.57 11.97 -19.60
N CYS A 14 -0.20 10.71 -19.75
CA CYS A 14 0.76 10.29 -20.77
C CYS A 14 0.48 8.88 -21.30
N THR A 15 1.11 8.51 -22.42
CA THR A 15 1.00 7.16 -22.97
C THR A 15 1.81 6.16 -22.14
N LYS A 16 1.65 4.86 -22.41
CA LYS A 16 2.48 3.82 -21.79
C LYS A 16 3.98 4.03 -22.06
N GLU A 17 4.31 4.44 -23.28
CA GLU A 17 5.70 4.69 -23.69
C GLU A 17 6.28 5.90 -22.97
N ASP A 18 5.53 7.00 -22.91
CA ASP A 18 5.93 8.20 -22.18
C ASP A 18 6.18 7.91 -20.70
N LEU A 19 5.27 7.18 -20.05
CA LEU A 19 5.42 6.82 -18.64
C LEU A 19 6.72 6.05 -18.40
N LYS A 20 7.02 5.05 -19.24
CA LYS A 20 8.26 4.28 -19.13
C LYS A 20 9.49 5.15 -19.40
N ASN A 21 9.42 6.08 -20.35
CA ASN A 21 10.53 6.98 -20.66
C ASN A 21 10.81 7.97 -19.53
N ILE A 22 9.77 8.47 -18.85
CA ILE A 22 9.89 9.41 -17.74
C ILE A 22 10.33 8.70 -16.45
N THR A 23 9.71 7.55 -16.14
CA THR A 23 9.86 6.89 -14.83
C THR A 23 10.87 5.75 -14.81
N GLY A 24 11.15 5.14 -15.97
CA GLY A 24 11.91 3.89 -16.08
C GLY A 24 11.11 2.62 -15.82
N TYR A 25 9.84 2.71 -15.39
CA TYR A 25 9.01 1.58 -14.99
C TYR A 25 7.92 1.26 -16.02
N ASP A 26 7.57 -0.03 -16.13
CA ASP A 26 6.35 -0.46 -16.86
C ASP A 26 5.18 -0.51 -15.87
N ALA A 27 4.51 0.63 -15.67
CA ALA A 27 3.43 0.80 -14.71
C ALA A 27 2.21 1.56 -15.31
N HIS A 28 1.13 1.65 -14.53
CA HIS A 28 -0.07 2.42 -14.90
C HIS A 28 -0.03 3.87 -14.40
N GLY A 29 0.75 4.12 -13.37
CA GLY A 29 1.00 5.43 -12.77
C GLY A 29 2.24 5.37 -11.86
N LEU A 30 2.75 6.54 -11.49
CA LEU A 30 3.77 6.73 -10.47
C LEU A 30 3.55 8.07 -9.77
N ALA A 31 3.50 8.03 -8.44
CA ALA A 31 3.68 9.22 -7.61
C ALA A 31 5.16 9.66 -7.61
N TYR A 32 5.44 10.78 -8.27
CA TYR A 32 6.77 11.37 -8.34
C TYR A 32 6.98 12.33 -7.17
N LEU A 33 7.33 11.76 -6.01
CA LEU A 33 7.37 12.46 -4.71
C LEU A 33 8.30 13.68 -4.68
N SER A 34 9.39 13.69 -5.48
CA SER A 34 10.35 14.80 -5.52
C SER A 34 9.83 16.05 -6.22
N ALA A 35 8.79 15.92 -7.04
CA ALA A 35 8.17 17.03 -7.76
C ALA A 35 6.68 17.21 -7.39
N ASP A 36 6.21 16.51 -6.36
CA ASP A 36 4.80 16.51 -5.93
C ASP A 36 3.81 16.29 -7.10
N ALA A 37 4.15 15.34 -7.99
CA ALA A 37 3.44 15.10 -9.23
C ALA A 37 2.98 13.65 -9.37
N ILE A 38 1.93 13.43 -10.17
CA ILE A 38 1.45 12.11 -10.58
C ILE A 38 1.64 11.97 -12.07
N ILE A 39 2.46 11.00 -12.47
CA ILE A 39 2.64 10.61 -13.87
C ILE A 39 1.74 9.41 -14.10
N THR A 40 0.74 9.52 -14.97
CA THR A 40 -0.32 8.51 -15.08
C THR A 40 -0.80 8.33 -16.51
N ARG A 41 -1.36 7.15 -16.79
CA ARG A 41 -2.05 6.83 -18.04
C ARG A 41 -3.56 7.09 -18.00
N HIS A 42 -4.11 7.45 -16.84
CA HIS A 42 -5.54 7.68 -16.65
C HIS A 42 -5.82 8.64 -15.50
N LEU A 43 -7.00 9.28 -15.53
CA LEU A 43 -7.47 10.20 -14.50
C LEU A 43 -8.87 9.79 -14.01
N PRO A 44 -9.18 9.91 -12.71
CA PRO A 44 -8.22 10.12 -11.62
C PRO A 44 -7.35 8.87 -11.38
N HIS A 45 -6.23 9.01 -10.68
CA HIS A 45 -5.41 7.87 -10.23
C HIS A 45 -5.30 7.88 -8.68
N PRO A 46 -6.35 7.43 -7.95
CA PRO A 46 -6.43 7.62 -6.50
C PRO A 46 -5.33 6.92 -5.70
N HIS A 47 -4.81 5.80 -6.21
CA HIS A 47 -3.67 5.09 -5.62
C HIS A 47 -2.41 5.97 -5.55
N GLU A 48 -1.89 6.44 -6.70
CA GLU A 48 -0.77 7.40 -6.73
C GLU A 48 -1.04 8.70 -5.94
N MET A 49 -2.28 9.21 -5.98
CA MET A 49 -2.66 10.37 -5.16
C MET A 49 -2.47 10.11 -3.67
N THR A 50 -2.77 8.88 -3.23
CA THR A 50 -2.60 8.47 -1.83
C THR A 50 -1.12 8.47 -1.44
N HIS A 51 -0.22 7.97 -2.29
CA HIS A 51 1.23 8.04 -2.05
C HIS A 51 1.70 9.47 -1.78
N LEU A 52 1.23 10.46 -2.56
CA LEU A 52 1.53 11.87 -2.31
C LEU A 52 0.95 12.37 -0.98
N ILE A 53 -0.32 12.09 -0.69
CA ILE A 53 -0.98 12.53 0.55
C ILE A 53 -0.27 11.94 1.78
N ILE A 54 0.13 10.67 1.73
CA ILE A 54 0.95 10.03 2.78
C ILE A 54 2.24 10.82 2.97
N ASN A 55 2.98 11.12 1.90
CA ASN A 55 4.22 11.90 1.99
C ASN A 55 4.00 13.29 2.63
N TYR A 56 2.92 13.99 2.25
CA TYR A 56 2.54 15.28 2.83
C TYR A 56 2.14 15.21 4.31
N THR A 57 1.61 14.07 4.79
CA THR A 57 1.14 13.91 6.18
C THR A 57 2.23 13.40 7.13
N LEU A 58 3.31 12.86 6.58
CA LEU A 58 4.43 12.34 7.34
C LEU A 58 5.57 13.34 7.55
N ASP A 59 5.47 14.55 6.95
CA ASP A 59 6.40 15.71 7.02
C ASP A 59 7.86 15.44 6.57
N SER A 60 8.39 14.24 6.81
CA SER A 60 9.67 13.73 6.31
C SER A 60 9.64 12.19 6.28
N VAL A 61 9.17 11.60 5.18
CA VAL A 61 9.32 10.14 4.99
C VAL A 61 10.76 9.86 4.58
N PRO A 62 11.43 8.87 5.17
CA PRO A 62 12.66 8.32 4.60
C PRO A 62 12.43 7.89 3.14
N LEU A 63 13.50 7.85 2.34
CA LEU A 63 13.39 7.62 0.89
C LEU A 63 12.72 6.27 0.52
N TYR A 64 12.78 5.29 1.42
CA TYR A 64 12.20 3.96 1.21
C TYR A 64 11.37 3.53 2.43
N THR A 65 10.28 2.81 2.17
CA THR A 65 9.43 2.16 3.18
C THR A 65 9.28 0.70 2.81
N LEU A 66 9.11 -0.20 3.80
CA LEU A 66 8.79 -1.60 3.50
C LEU A 66 7.53 -1.68 2.61
N PRO A 67 7.54 -2.46 1.51
CA PRO A 67 6.49 -2.39 0.50
C PRO A 67 5.08 -2.67 1.03
N PHE A 68 4.92 -3.59 1.99
CA PHE A 68 3.58 -3.88 2.53
C PHE A 68 2.98 -2.68 3.27
N MET A 69 3.79 -1.84 3.89
CA MET A 69 3.31 -0.62 4.55
C MET A 69 2.97 0.45 3.52
N GLN A 70 3.87 0.67 2.57
CA GLN A 70 3.71 1.70 1.53
C GLN A 70 2.52 1.41 0.61
N GLU A 71 2.54 0.24 -0.02
CA GLU A 71 1.53 -0.16 -1.00
C GLU A 71 0.23 -0.59 -0.32
N GLY A 72 0.32 -1.21 0.86
CA GLY A 72 -0.85 -1.56 1.66
C GLY A 72 -1.64 -0.33 2.07
N LEU A 73 -0.98 0.71 2.61
CA LEU A 73 -1.66 1.96 2.97
C LEU A 73 -2.22 2.69 1.74
N ALA A 74 -1.47 2.72 0.64
CA ALA A 74 -1.93 3.31 -0.61
C ALA A 74 -3.18 2.61 -1.16
N CYS A 75 -3.23 1.28 -1.09
CA CYS A 75 -4.42 0.50 -1.47
C CYS A 75 -5.58 0.67 -0.49
N MET A 76 -5.32 0.71 0.80
CA MET A 76 -6.35 0.85 1.83
C MET A 76 -7.08 2.20 1.72
N CYS A 77 -6.41 3.27 1.29
CA CYS A 77 -7.05 4.58 1.13
C CYS A 77 -7.46 4.89 -0.32
N GLY A 78 -6.68 4.46 -1.30
CA GLY A 78 -6.82 4.83 -2.72
C GLY A 78 -7.23 3.69 -3.65
N GLY A 79 -7.34 2.46 -3.17
CA GLY A 79 -7.64 1.30 -3.99
C GLY A 79 -6.51 0.96 -4.96
N ARG A 80 -6.84 0.28 -6.07
CA ARG A 80 -5.86 -0.10 -7.11
C ARG A 80 -6.58 -0.44 -8.42
N TRP A 81 -6.02 0.01 -9.55
CA TRP A 81 -6.50 -0.31 -10.91
C TRP A 81 -8.00 -0.04 -11.08
N GLY A 82 -8.43 1.16 -10.72
CA GLY A 82 -9.85 1.56 -10.79
C GLY A 82 -10.77 0.88 -9.79
N LYS A 83 -10.28 -0.04 -8.94
CA LYS A 83 -11.07 -0.69 -7.89
C LYS A 83 -10.99 0.11 -6.60
N SER A 84 -12.12 0.25 -5.91
CA SER A 84 -12.19 0.92 -4.61
C SER A 84 -11.41 0.14 -3.54
N PRO A 85 -11.02 0.78 -2.43
CA PRO A 85 -10.40 0.08 -1.30
C PRO A 85 -11.18 -1.14 -0.80
N GLU A 86 -12.51 -1.07 -0.77
CA GLU A 86 -13.38 -2.16 -0.33
C GLU A 86 -13.24 -3.39 -1.23
N VAL A 87 -13.17 -3.17 -2.55
CA VAL A 87 -12.94 -4.25 -3.51
C VAL A 87 -11.54 -4.84 -3.35
N ILE A 88 -10.52 -4.00 -3.11
CA ILE A 88 -9.16 -4.48 -2.86
C ILE A 88 -9.10 -5.33 -1.58
N ASN A 89 -9.81 -4.92 -0.52
CA ASN A 89 -9.90 -5.69 0.71
C ASN A 89 -10.61 -7.03 0.52
N GLN A 90 -11.69 -7.08 -0.27
CA GLN A 90 -12.35 -8.35 -0.64
C GLN A 90 -11.41 -9.28 -1.41
N LEU A 91 -10.63 -8.74 -2.36
CA LEU A 91 -9.62 -9.53 -3.08
C LEU A 91 -8.56 -10.08 -2.12
N GLY A 92 -8.08 -9.28 -1.17
CA GLY A 92 -7.13 -9.73 -0.15
C GLY A 92 -7.69 -10.87 0.69
N SER A 93 -8.96 -10.80 1.06
CA SER A 93 -9.64 -11.84 1.82
C SER A 93 -9.76 -13.13 1.01
N ALA A 94 -10.17 -13.03 -0.26
CA ALA A 94 -10.22 -14.16 -1.17
C ALA A 94 -8.84 -14.81 -1.38
N ILE A 95 -7.77 -14.02 -1.50
CA ILE A 95 -6.39 -14.51 -1.62
C ILE A 95 -5.98 -15.34 -0.39
N LEU A 96 -6.25 -14.83 0.81
CA LEU A 96 -5.96 -15.51 2.07
C LEU A 96 -6.77 -16.80 2.21
N LYS A 97 -8.08 -16.74 1.97
CA LYS A 97 -9.00 -17.89 2.04
C LYS A 97 -8.58 -19.04 1.14
N ASN A 98 -8.03 -18.73 -0.04
CA ASN A 98 -7.58 -19.71 -1.01
C ASN A 98 -6.09 -20.09 -0.83
N ASN A 99 -5.42 -19.61 0.23
CA ASN A 99 -4.00 -19.84 0.52
C ASN A 99 -3.07 -19.48 -0.65
N LEU A 100 -3.40 -18.42 -1.40
CA LEU A 100 -2.56 -17.93 -2.50
C LEU A 100 -1.41 -17.05 -2.01
N CYS A 101 -1.51 -16.52 -0.80
CA CYS A 101 -0.48 -15.77 -0.09
C CYS A 101 -0.80 -15.80 1.41
N ASN A 102 0.22 -15.80 2.27
CA ASN A 102 0.08 -15.68 3.72
C ASN A 102 0.67 -14.37 4.22
N LEU A 103 0.28 -13.95 5.42
CA LEU A 103 0.81 -12.74 6.05
C LEU A 103 2.34 -12.71 6.09
N ASP A 104 2.93 -13.84 6.45
CA ASP A 104 4.37 -14.02 6.57
C ASP A 104 5.16 -13.79 5.26
N ASP A 105 4.48 -13.91 4.11
CA ASP A 105 5.10 -13.80 2.80
C ASP A 105 5.32 -12.33 2.40
N ILE A 106 4.61 -11.38 3.01
CA ILE A 106 4.65 -9.96 2.64
C ILE A 106 5.47 -9.08 3.60
N LEU A 107 5.91 -9.60 4.75
CA LEU A 107 6.52 -8.78 5.82
C LEU A 107 7.90 -8.20 5.48
N THR A 108 8.62 -8.79 4.53
CA THR A 108 9.98 -8.35 4.15
C THR A 108 10.04 -7.90 2.69
N LEU A 109 11.04 -7.11 2.33
CA LEU A 109 11.26 -6.67 0.95
C LEU A 109 11.37 -7.87 -0.01
N GLN A 110 12.19 -8.86 0.35
CA GLN A 110 12.37 -10.09 -0.41
C GLN A 110 11.08 -10.91 -0.51
N GLY A 111 10.35 -11.08 0.60
CA GLY A 111 9.08 -11.81 0.60
C GLY A 111 8.07 -11.16 -0.35
N PHE A 112 7.91 -9.85 -0.22
CA PHE A 112 6.94 -9.10 -1.00
C PHE A 112 7.28 -9.06 -2.50
N ASN A 113 8.52 -8.71 -2.85
CA ASN A 113 8.92 -8.47 -4.25
C ASN A 113 9.35 -9.74 -4.99
N VAL A 114 9.80 -10.79 -4.29
CA VAL A 114 10.35 -11.99 -4.93
C VAL A 114 9.53 -13.23 -4.60
N THR A 115 9.22 -13.49 -3.33
CA THR A 115 8.45 -14.68 -2.95
C THR A 115 7.02 -14.61 -3.48
N VAL A 116 6.32 -13.49 -3.23
CA VAL A 116 5.00 -13.24 -3.81
C VAL A 116 5.15 -12.74 -5.24
N GLY A 117 5.94 -11.68 -5.44
CA GLY A 117 6.33 -11.16 -6.76
C GLY A 117 5.19 -10.65 -7.65
N MET A 118 3.95 -10.71 -7.18
CA MET A 118 2.75 -10.33 -7.91
C MET A 118 2.00 -9.25 -7.13
N PRO A 119 2.06 -7.99 -7.58
CA PRO A 119 1.34 -6.88 -6.94
C PRO A 119 -0.17 -7.11 -6.79
N ASP A 120 -0.79 -7.83 -7.73
CA ASP A 120 -2.22 -8.15 -7.66
C ASP A 120 -2.56 -9.20 -6.59
N ILE A 121 -1.54 -9.78 -5.94
CA ILE A 121 -1.66 -10.66 -4.78
C ILE A 121 -1.16 -9.95 -3.51
N SER A 122 0.06 -9.39 -3.53
CA SER A 122 0.68 -8.81 -2.34
C SER A 122 -0.02 -7.52 -1.86
N TYR A 123 -0.53 -6.68 -2.78
CA TYR A 123 -1.12 -5.39 -2.40
C TYR A 123 -2.49 -5.57 -1.71
N PRO A 124 -3.42 -6.42 -2.23
CA PRO A 124 -4.67 -6.69 -1.53
C PRO A 124 -4.49 -7.25 -0.11
N VAL A 125 -3.57 -8.19 0.09
CA VAL A 125 -3.29 -8.74 1.43
C VAL A 125 -2.68 -7.67 2.34
N SER A 126 -1.79 -6.83 1.79
CA SER A 126 -1.18 -5.73 2.54
C SER A 126 -2.18 -4.64 2.90
N SER A 127 -3.14 -4.34 2.02
CA SER A 127 -4.24 -3.40 2.26
C SER A 127 -5.07 -3.82 3.47
N LEU A 128 -5.49 -5.09 3.50
CA LEU A 128 -6.20 -5.65 4.65
C LEU A 128 -5.35 -5.60 5.92
N PHE A 129 -4.08 -5.99 5.82
CA PHE A 129 -3.22 -6.06 7.00
C PHE A 129 -2.96 -4.68 7.59
N VAL A 130 -2.70 -3.68 6.74
CA VAL A 130 -2.54 -2.28 7.16
C VAL A 130 -3.82 -1.76 7.82
N GLY A 131 -5.00 -2.05 7.25
CA GLY A 131 -6.28 -1.71 7.86
C GLY A 131 -6.44 -2.31 9.26
N TYR A 132 -6.17 -3.62 9.39
CA TYR A 132 -6.19 -4.32 10.67
C TYR A 132 -5.21 -3.71 11.70
N LEU A 133 -3.98 -3.39 11.28
CA LEU A 133 -2.99 -2.77 12.16
C LEU A 133 -3.47 -1.42 12.66
N ILE A 134 -4.05 -0.58 11.79
CA ILE A 134 -4.61 0.73 12.17
C ILE A 134 -5.74 0.57 13.19
N GLU A 135 -6.66 -0.37 13.00
CA GLU A 135 -7.74 -0.61 13.97
C GLU A 135 -7.21 -1.13 15.31
N THR A 136 -6.14 -1.94 15.27
CA THR A 136 -5.58 -2.60 16.45
C THR A 136 -4.74 -1.65 17.32
N MET A 137 -3.80 -0.91 16.74
CA MET A 137 -2.88 -0.04 17.49
C MET A 137 -3.25 1.45 17.42
N GLY A 138 -4.20 1.81 16.57
CA GLY A 138 -4.58 3.19 16.33
C GLY A 138 -3.59 3.94 15.42
N MET A 139 -4.07 5.03 14.82
CA MET A 139 -3.32 5.80 13.82
C MET A 139 -1.99 6.37 14.35
N ARG A 140 -1.92 6.72 15.64
CA ARG A 140 -0.71 7.30 16.24
C ARG A 140 0.45 6.30 16.24
N ASP A 141 0.21 5.09 16.72
CA ASP A 141 1.24 4.06 16.80
C ASP A 141 1.47 3.39 15.44
N PHE A 142 0.45 3.34 14.58
CA PHE A 142 0.63 2.97 13.18
C PHE A 142 1.58 3.93 12.44
N LYS A 143 1.43 5.26 12.61
CA LYS A 143 2.37 6.25 12.03
C LYS A 143 3.80 6.02 12.52
N ARG A 144 3.98 5.65 13.80
CA ARG A 144 5.31 5.29 14.33
C ARG A 144 5.84 4.03 13.67
N LEU A 145 5.02 2.99 13.53
CA LEU A 145 5.40 1.75 12.85
C LEU A 145 5.81 2.03 11.41
N TYR A 146 5.03 2.83 10.68
CA TYR A 146 5.34 3.22 9.30
C TYR A 146 6.72 3.86 9.18
N LEU A 147 7.02 4.82 10.07
CA LEU A 147 8.34 5.47 10.12
C LEU A 147 9.46 4.51 10.56
N ASP A 148 9.20 3.63 11.53
CA ASP A 148 10.14 2.62 12.03
C ASP A 148 10.45 1.51 11.03
N LEU A 149 9.62 1.37 9.99
CA LEU A 149 9.76 0.48 8.84
C LEU A 149 10.10 1.27 7.56
N SER A 150 10.57 2.50 7.71
CA SER A 150 11.09 3.35 6.65
C SER A 150 12.59 3.66 6.89
N GLY A 151 13.37 3.82 5.83
CA GLY A 151 14.81 4.03 5.92
C GLY A 151 15.50 4.29 4.58
N SER A 152 16.80 3.97 4.52
CA SER A 152 17.57 3.89 3.28
C SER A 152 17.26 2.59 2.54
N SER A 153 17.64 2.50 1.25
CA SER A 153 17.45 1.28 0.47
C SER A 153 18.13 0.07 1.12
N GLU A 154 19.37 0.23 1.56
CA GLU A 154 20.14 -0.80 2.27
C GLU A 154 19.45 -1.19 3.58
N GLY A 155 19.01 -0.19 4.35
CA GLY A 155 18.34 -0.44 5.63
C GLY A 155 17.03 -1.21 5.47
N ILE A 156 16.25 -0.96 4.42
CA ILE A 156 15.00 -1.67 4.14
C ILE A 156 15.25 -3.13 3.69
N ASP A 157 16.29 -3.37 2.90
CA ASP A 157 16.66 -4.72 2.45
C ASP A 157 17.10 -5.62 3.63
N ASP A 158 17.73 -5.03 4.65
CA ASP A 158 18.21 -5.72 5.84
C ASP A 158 17.12 -6.11 6.86
N TYR A 159 15.86 -5.70 6.67
CA TYR A 159 14.78 -6.08 7.60
C TYR A 159 14.49 -7.58 7.54
N SER A 160 14.93 -8.29 8.57
CA SER A 160 14.47 -9.66 8.81
C SER A 160 13.00 -9.68 9.22
N LYS A 161 12.35 -10.83 9.01
CA LYS A 161 10.95 -11.04 9.41
C LYS A 161 10.77 -10.83 10.92
N GLU A 162 11.71 -11.33 11.71
CA GLU A 162 11.72 -11.22 13.18
C GLU A 162 11.84 -9.76 13.61
N CYS A 163 12.64 -8.95 12.91
CA CYS A 163 12.75 -7.52 13.17
C CYS A 163 11.40 -6.82 12.95
N VAL A 164 10.73 -7.09 11.83
CA VAL A 164 9.41 -6.51 11.50
C VAL A 164 8.37 -6.95 12.53
N ILE A 165 8.32 -8.24 12.84
CA ILE A 165 7.44 -8.80 13.86
C ILE A 165 7.63 -8.10 15.20
N SER A 166 8.88 -7.97 15.67
CA SER A 166 9.17 -7.36 16.98
C SER A 166 8.67 -5.91 17.06
N LYS A 167 8.78 -5.13 15.97
CA LYS A 167 8.28 -3.75 15.90
C LYS A 167 6.76 -3.70 15.97
N ILE A 168 6.07 -4.61 15.29
CA ILE A 168 4.62 -4.75 15.36
C ILE A 168 4.18 -5.12 16.79
N GLU A 169 4.83 -6.08 17.42
CA GLU A 169 4.49 -6.51 18.79
C GLU A 169 4.69 -5.38 19.81
N ILE A 170 5.81 -4.65 19.71
CA ILE A 170 6.12 -3.52 20.61
C ILE A 170 5.05 -2.44 20.51
N LEU A 171 4.64 -2.07 19.29
CA LEU A 171 3.70 -0.95 19.09
C LEU A 171 2.24 -1.34 19.27
N SER A 172 1.87 -2.58 18.96
CA SER A 172 0.52 -3.11 19.23
C SER A 172 0.31 -3.49 20.69
N GLY A 173 1.38 -3.82 21.42
CA GLY A 173 1.29 -4.40 22.76
C GLY A 173 0.77 -5.84 22.76
N LEU A 174 0.73 -6.52 21.60
CA LEU A 174 0.20 -7.86 21.41
C LEU A 174 1.28 -8.81 20.86
N PRO A 175 1.28 -10.09 21.28
CA PRO A 175 2.09 -11.10 20.61
C PRO A 175 1.68 -11.26 19.15
N PHE A 176 2.65 -11.57 18.27
CA PHE A 176 2.39 -11.63 16.84
C PHE A 176 1.46 -12.78 16.44
N ASP A 177 1.41 -13.86 17.22
CA ASP A 177 0.43 -14.92 17.00
C ASP A 177 -1.01 -14.43 17.26
N SER A 178 -1.21 -13.51 18.21
CA SER A 178 -2.50 -12.86 18.41
C SER A 178 -2.85 -11.91 17.26
N ILE A 179 -1.84 -11.18 16.74
CA ILE A 179 -1.98 -10.35 15.53
C ILE A 179 -2.36 -11.21 14.31
N ARG A 180 -1.73 -12.38 14.13
CA ARG A 180 -2.07 -13.33 13.05
C ARG A 180 -3.51 -13.81 13.14
N VAL A 181 -3.94 -14.24 14.32
CA VAL A 181 -5.32 -14.72 14.52
C VAL A 181 -6.31 -13.59 14.27
N GLY A 182 -6.11 -12.43 14.89
CA GLY A 182 -7.00 -11.28 14.72
C GLY A 182 -7.03 -10.76 13.29
N PHE A 183 -5.90 -10.80 12.57
CA PHE A 183 -5.85 -10.46 11.15
C PHE A 183 -6.69 -11.42 10.29
N LEU A 184 -6.62 -12.73 10.56
CA LEU A 184 -7.44 -13.70 9.83
C LEU A 184 -8.93 -13.50 10.13
N GLU A 185 -9.31 -13.25 11.38
CA GLU A 185 -10.69 -12.90 11.75
C GLU A 185 -11.16 -11.60 11.05
N TYR A 186 -10.31 -10.58 11.03
CA TYR A 186 -10.56 -9.32 10.31
C TYR A 186 -10.74 -9.54 8.81
N SER A 187 -9.96 -10.44 8.20
CA SER A 187 -10.06 -10.74 6.78
C SER A 187 -11.41 -11.35 6.40
N VAL A 188 -11.98 -12.22 7.26
CA VAL A 188 -13.29 -12.85 7.05
C VAL A 188 -14.41 -11.81 7.03
N MET A 189 -14.30 -10.75 7.85
CA MET A 189 -15.28 -9.66 7.86
C MET A 189 -15.37 -8.90 6.53
N HIS A 190 -14.36 -9.04 5.66
CA HIS A 190 -14.27 -8.36 4.37
C HIS A 190 -14.61 -9.28 3.18
N GLU A 191 -15.12 -10.50 3.40
CA GLU A 191 -15.50 -11.42 2.31
C GLU A 191 -16.74 -10.99 1.52
N ASP A 192 -17.73 -10.36 2.16
CA ASP A 192 -19.11 -10.25 1.63
C ASP A 192 -19.55 -8.85 1.18
N GLY A 193 -18.61 -7.95 0.87
CA GLY A 193 -18.99 -6.65 0.30
C GLY A 193 -19.43 -6.80 -1.17
N ASN A 194 -20.52 -6.15 -1.58
CA ASN A 194 -20.87 -6.04 -3.00
C ASN A 194 -19.68 -5.37 -3.73
N ILE A 195 -19.07 -6.08 -4.69
CA ILE A 195 -17.97 -5.54 -5.51
C ILE A 195 -18.52 -4.35 -6.30
N LEU A 196 -18.14 -3.13 -5.93
CA LEU A 196 -18.38 -1.95 -6.74
C LEU A 196 -17.22 -1.81 -7.74
N VAL A 197 -17.40 -2.40 -8.93
CA VAL A 197 -16.51 -2.12 -10.06
C VAL A 197 -16.96 -0.79 -10.66
N TYR A 198 -16.10 0.23 -10.64
CA TYR A 198 -16.32 1.41 -11.49
C TYR A 198 -16.17 0.95 -12.94
N GLU A 199 -17.22 1.10 -13.74
CA GLU A 199 -17.21 0.72 -15.15
C GLU A 199 -16.01 1.36 -15.86
N ASP A 200 -15.20 0.54 -16.52
CA ASP A 200 -14.14 1.01 -17.42
C ASP A 200 -14.80 1.86 -18.50
N ASN A 201 -14.48 3.15 -18.53
CA ASN A 201 -15.00 4.03 -19.55
C ASN A 201 -14.28 3.69 -20.87
N SER A 202 -14.91 2.85 -21.70
CA SER A 202 -14.36 2.35 -22.96
C SER A 202 -14.00 3.43 -23.98
N ASP A 203 -14.38 4.69 -23.70
CA ASP A 203 -14.14 5.85 -24.54
C ASP A 203 -12.87 6.63 -24.15
N ALA A 204 -12.06 6.12 -23.21
CA ALA A 204 -10.73 6.66 -22.89
C ALA A 204 -9.63 6.04 -23.78
N VAL A 205 -9.69 6.29 -25.09
CA VAL A 205 -8.59 6.08 -26.05
C VAL A 205 -8.45 7.30 -26.94
#